data_AF-A0A8T4ENF3-F1
#
_entry.id   AF-A0A8T4ENF3-F1
#
_cell.length_a   1.000
_cell.length_b   1.000
_cell.length_c   1.000
_cell.angle_alpha   90.00
_cell.angle_beta   90.00
_cell.angle_gamma   90.00
#
_symmetry.space_group_name_H-M   'P 1'
#
loop_
_entity.id
_entity.type
_entity.pdbx_description
1 polymer ?
#
loop_
_entity_poly.entity_id
_entity_poly.type
_entity_poly.pdbx_seq_one_letter_code
_entity_poly.pdbx_strand_id
1 'polypeptide(L)'
;MPRKKGAKKKQEKKQVKEPQAEAELKEKPKLEEFIELEELKEEVKEEQKEKEELLVQDKKEEAKEKDSKKAVINAILARERVLTEATDEARSLYDKSAYGQVLDDGRVQLALPEALYLLEKGKIQLLEGKKKKITKEEFIAKARKVEPNFWIRYCVFKDMRNRGYIIKTALKFGADFRVYDRGVKPGEDHARWIIFPVHEGETLTWYEFAAKNRVAHSTKKRLMMGIVDDEGDVTYYEIKWMRP
;
A
#
# COMPACT_ATOMS: atom_id res chain seq x y z
N MET A 1 -95.36 -23.81 -8.69
CA MET A 1 -96.50 -23.38 -7.83
C MET A 1 -96.09 -23.57 -6.36
N PRO A 2 -96.54 -22.72 -5.42
CA PRO A 2 -95.67 -21.62 -4.97
C PRO A 2 -95.56 -21.40 -3.44
N ARG A 3 -94.58 -20.56 -3.05
CA ARG A 3 -94.57 -19.54 -1.95
C ARG A 3 -94.60 -20.05 -0.47
N LYS A 4 -94.05 -19.37 0.54
CA LYS A 4 -93.12 -18.23 0.73
C LYS A 4 -92.80 -18.16 2.24
N LYS A 5 -91.52 -17.96 2.57
CA LYS A 5 -90.92 -17.05 3.57
C LYS A 5 -91.82 -16.39 4.66
N GLY A 6 -91.29 -16.33 5.89
CA GLY A 6 -91.64 -15.27 6.85
C GLY A 6 -90.93 -15.38 8.21
N ALA A 7 -89.90 -14.55 8.43
CA ALA A 7 -89.24 -14.33 9.72
C ALA A 7 -89.96 -13.28 10.58
N LYS A 8 -89.75 -13.30 11.91
CA LYS A 8 -89.73 -12.14 12.86
C LYS A 8 -89.52 -12.68 14.29
N LYS A 9 -88.29 -12.71 14.82
CA LYS A 9 -87.62 -11.71 15.68
C LYS A 9 -88.50 -11.13 16.81
N LYS A 10 -88.17 -11.57 18.04
CA LYS A 10 -88.61 -11.07 19.34
C LYS A 10 -88.33 -9.58 19.49
N GLN A 11 -89.32 -8.87 20.03
CA GLN A 11 -89.17 -7.56 20.65
C GLN A 11 -89.07 -7.75 22.16
N GLU A 12 -88.10 -7.13 22.80
CA GLU A 12 -88.24 -6.66 24.18
C GLU A 12 -87.49 -5.33 24.30
N LYS A 13 -88.23 -4.29 24.67
CA LYS A 13 -87.77 -2.93 24.92
C LYS A 13 -87.54 -2.76 26.42
N LYS A 14 -86.47 -2.07 26.82
CA LYS A 14 -86.38 -1.16 27.98
C LYS A 14 -85.11 -0.31 27.79
N GLN A 15 -85.25 0.93 27.33
CA GLN A 15 -85.16 2.20 28.12
C GLN A 15 -83.76 2.40 28.73
N VAL A 16 -82.86 3.11 28.04
CA VAL A 16 -82.59 4.57 28.12
C VAL A 16 -82.10 5.01 29.50
N LYS A 17 -80.80 5.36 29.59
CA LYS A 17 -80.25 6.51 30.32
C LYS A 17 -78.74 6.66 30.06
N GLU A 18 -78.39 7.64 29.24
CA GLU A 18 -77.17 8.45 29.35
C GLU A 18 -77.62 9.84 29.86
N PRO A 19 -76.74 10.76 30.27
CA PRO A 19 -75.34 10.63 30.72
C PRO A 19 -75.13 11.36 32.06
N GLN A 20 -73.96 11.25 32.70
CA GLN A 20 -73.25 12.40 33.29
C GLN A 20 -71.84 12.01 33.73
N ALA A 21 -70.92 12.87 33.33
CA ALA A 21 -69.49 12.79 33.55
C ALA A 21 -69.13 13.17 34.98
N GLU A 22 -68.25 12.39 35.62
CA GLU A 22 -67.45 12.86 36.74
C GLU A 22 -65.99 12.37 36.57
N ALA A 23 -65.13 13.37 36.40
CA ALA A 23 -63.72 13.47 36.79
C ALA A 23 -62.71 12.46 36.22
N GLU A 24 -62.17 12.83 35.05
CA GLU A 24 -60.76 12.60 34.73
C GLU A 24 -59.86 13.24 35.82
N LEU A 25 -59.17 12.42 36.61
CA LEU A 25 -57.86 12.78 37.16
C LEU A 25 -56.83 11.97 36.39
N LYS A 26 -56.54 12.43 35.18
CA LYS A 26 -55.28 12.11 34.49
C LYS A 26 -54.18 12.66 35.39
N GLU A 27 -53.48 11.80 36.11
CA GLU A 27 -52.14 12.13 36.58
C GLU A 27 -51.37 12.57 35.33
N LYS A 28 -51.14 13.89 35.23
CA LYS A 28 -50.18 14.40 34.25
C LYS A 28 -48.86 13.77 34.68
N PRO A 29 -48.17 13.00 33.82
CA PRO A 29 -46.81 12.57 34.14
C PRO A 29 -46.02 13.83 34.50
N LYS A 30 -45.33 13.78 35.63
CA LYS A 30 -44.61 14.92 36.18
C LYS A 30 -43.64 15.41 35.10
N LEU A 31 -43.49 16.73 34.92
CA LEU A 31 -42.57 17.28 33.91
C LEU A 31 -41.17 16.64 33.98
N GLU A 32 -40.76 16.21 35.18
CA GLU A 32 -39.55 15.47 35.48
C GLU A 32 -39.44 14.13 34.71
N GLU A 33 -40.51 13.33 34.64
CA GLU A 33 -40.52 12.05 33.91
C GLU A 33 -40.47 12.26 32.38
N PHE A 34 -41.03 13.36 31.88
CA PHE A 34 -40.95 13.72 30.46
C PHE A 34 -39.53 14.15 30.06
N ILE A 35 -38.85 14.90 30.93
CA ILE A 35 -37.46 15.34 30.73
C ILE A 35 -36.52 14.13 30.78
N GLU A 36 -36.67 13.24 31.76
CA GLU A 36 -35.89 12.00 31.84
C GLU A 36 -36.07 11.09 30.62
N LEU A 37 -37.29 10.99 30.07
CA LEU A 37 -37.57 10.23 28.85
C LEU A 37 -37.02 10.88 27.58
N GLU A 38 -36.76 12.18 27.59
CA GLU A 38 -36.22 12.93 26.46
C GLU A 38 -34.68 12.90 26.48
N GLU A 39 -34.06 13.00 27.66
CA GLU A 39 -32.63 12.79 27.90
C GLU A 39 -32.20 11.35 27.55
N LEU A 40 -32.94 10.34 28.01
CA LEU A 40 -32.68 8.93 27.64
C LEU A 40 -32.79 8.67 26.13
N LYS A 41 -33.64 9.43 25.43
CA LYS A 41 -33.75 9.33 23.97
C LYS A 41 -32.58 9.98 23.26
N GLU A 42 -32.01 11.06 23.79
CA GLU A 42 -30.79 11.67 23.24
C GLU A 42 -29.58 10.77 23.46
N GLU A 43 -29.39 10.20 24.65
CA GLU A 43 -28.30 9.27 24.96
C GLU A 43 -28.30 8.03 24.04
N VAL A 44 -29.47 7.41 23.84
CA VAL A 44 -29.61 6.26 22.92
C VAL A 44 -29.31 6.65 21.47
N LYS A 45 -29.59 7.90 21.08
CA LYS A 45 -29.35 8.41 19.73
C LYS A 45 -27.87 8.69 19.50
N GLU A 46 -27.16 9.20 20.50
CA GLU A 46 -25.71 9.40 20.46
C GLU A 46 -24.98 8.06 20.42
N GLU A 47 -25.36 7.08 21.24
CA GLU A 47 -24.78 5.73 21.18
C GLU A 47 -25.00 5.05 19.82
N GLN A 48 -26.16 5.24 19.19
CA GLN A 48 -26.44 4.71 17.86
C GLN A 48 -25.57 5.37 16.79
N LYS A 49 -25.32 6.67 16.93
CA LYS A 49 -24.45 7.44 16.03
C LYS A 49 -22.99 7.03 16.16
N GLU A 50 -22.49 6.85 17.38
CA GLU A 50 -21.13 6.34 17.62
C GLU A 50 -20.96 4.92 17.08
N LYS A 51 -21.96 4.04 17.27
CA LYS A 51 -21.94 2.68 16.70
C LYS A 51 -21.98 2.68 15.17
N GLU A 52 -22.75 3.57 14.55
CA GLU A 52 -22.73 3.76 13.08
C GLU A 52 -21.39 4.30 12.58
N GLU A 53 -20.79 5.26 13.28
CA GLU A 53 -19.49 5.82 12.91
C GLU A 53 -18.35 4.79 13.04
N LEU A 54 -18.35 3.97 14.09
CA LEU A 54 -17.44 2.83 14.27
C LEU A 54 -17.63 1.78 13.16
N LEU A 55 -18.86 1.40 12.83
CA LEU A 55 -19.16 0.47 11.73
C LEU A 55 -18.76 1.04 10.35
N VAL A 56 -18.80 2.36 10.16
CA VAL A 56 -18.35 3.02 8.93
C VAL A 56 -16.82 3.12 8.88
N GLN A 57 -16.15 3.28 10.03
CA GLN A 57 -14.69 3.20 10.14
C GLN A 57 -14.19 1.78 9.86
N ASP A 58 -14.79 0.76 10.47
CA ASP A 58 -14.46 -0.65 10.23
C ASP A 58 -14.69 -1.04 8.76
N LYS A 59 -15.77 -0.57 8.13
CA LYS A 59 -16.02 -0.78 6.69
C LYS A 59 -15.03 -0.03 5.79
N LYS A 60 -14.54 1.15 6.19
CA LYS A 60 -13.50 1.90 5.46
C LYS A 60 -12.12 1.25 5.60
N GLU A 61 -11.82 0.67 6.76
CA GLU A 61 -10.60 -0.11 6.98
C GLU A 61 -10.66 -1.44 6.21
N GLU A 62 -11.78 -2.17 6.26
CA GLU A 62 -11.98 -3.37 5.43
C GLU A 62 -11.94 -3.06 3.92
N ALA A 63 -12.43 -1.90 3.48
CA ALA A 63 -12.34 -1.49 2.07
C ALA A 63 -10.90 -1.13 1.65
N LYS A 64 -10.10 -0.53 2.53
CA LYS A 64 -8.66 -0.33 2.32
C LYS A 64 -7.88 -1.65 2.32
N GLU A 65 -8.32 -2.63 3.11
CA GLU A 65 -7.68 -3.95 3.18
C GLU A 65 -8.05 -4.83 1.97
N LYS A 66 -9.28 -4.73 1.45
CA LYS A 66 -9.75 -5.49 0.28
C LYS A 66 -9.12 -5.08 -1.04
N ASP A 67 -8.59 -3.86 -1.17
CA ASP A 67 -7.81 -3.40 -2.33
C ASP A 67 -6.37 -3.99 -2.41
N SER A 68 -5.96 -4.73 -1.37
CA SER A 68 -4.59 -5.25 -1.20
C SER A 68 -4.45 -6.77 -1.31
N LYS A 69 -5.49 -7.51 -1.71
CA LYS A 69 -5.32 -8.90 -2.19
C LYS A 69 -4.69 -8.91 -3.59
N LYS A 70 -3.51 -8.31 -3.73
CA LYS A 70 -2.63 -8.56 -4.87
C LYS A 70 -2.03 -9.94 -4.67
N ALA A 71 -2.26 -10.80 -5.65
CA ALA A 71 -1.66 -12.12 -5.69
C ALA A 71 -0.14 -12.03 -5.52
N VAL A 72 0.38 -12.89 -4.64
CA VAL A 72 1.79 -12.95 -4.29
C VAL A 72 2.48 -13.77 -5.38
N ILE A 73 3.44 -13.15 -6.08
CA ILE A 73 4.15 -13.80 -7.17
C ILE A 73 5.29 -14.63 -6.60
N ASN A 74 5.39 -15.92 -6.92
CA ASN A 74 6.56 -16.67 -6.50
C ASN A 74 7.77 -16.32 -7.37
N ALA A 75 8.93 -16.28 -6.74
CA ALA A 75 10.18 -15.99 -7.39
C ALA A 75 11.30 -16.87 -6.84
N ILE A 76 12.18 -17.34 -7.73
CA ILE A 76 13.27 -18.25 -7.42
C ILE A 76 14.57 -17.47 -7.41
N LEU A 77 15.37 -17.64 -6.35
CA LEU A 77 16.73 -17.08 -6.29
C LEU A 77 17.68 -17.91 -7.17
N ALA A 78 18.21 -17.28 -8.21
CA ALA A 78 19.19 -17.84 -9.15
C ALA A 78 20.53 -17.10 -9.01
N ARG A 79 21.32 -17.48 -7.99
CA ARG A 79 22.62 -16.88 -7.64
C ARG A 79 22.54 -15.36 -7.42
N GLU A 80 22.84 -14.57 -8.45
CA GLU A 80 22.93 -13.10 -8.41
C GLU A 80 21.62 -12.41 -8.84
N ARG A 81 20.62 -13.19 -9.28
CA ARG A 81 19.38 -12.67 -9.84
C ARG A 81 18.19 -13.43 -9.27
N VAL A 82 17.03 -12.79 -9.29
CA VAL A 82 15.76 -13.41 -8.87
C VAL A 82 14.85 -13.52 -10.08
N LEU A 83 14.33 -14.71 -10.34
CA LEU A 83 13.46 -14.99 -11.47
C LEU A 83 12.04 -15.21 -10.96
N THR A 84 11.08 -14.44 -11.46
CA THR A 84 9.66 -14.65 -11.17
C THR A 84 9.08 -15.80 -11.98
N GLU A 85 7.92 -16.30 -11.55
CA GLU A 85 7.08 -17.18 -12.37
C GLU A 85 6.61 -16.48 -13.65
N ALA A 86 6.31 -17.26 -14.69
CA ALA A 86 5.80 -16.76 -15.96
C ALA A 86 4.29 -16.52 -15.85
N THR A 87 3.90 -15.46 -15.13
CA THR A 87 2.50 -15.05 -14.96
C THR A 87 2.29 -13.63 -15.45
N ASP A 88 1.05 -13.30 -15.85
CA ASP A 88 0.71 -11.93 -16.26
C ASP A 88 0.85 -10.93 -15.09
N GLU A 89 0.70 -11.40 -13.86
CA GLU A 89 0.97 -10.62 -12.66
C GLU A 89 2.45 -10.24 -12.54
N ALA A 90 3.37 -11.17 -12.86
CA ALA A 90 4.79 -10.89 -12.92
C ALA A 90 5.09 -9.83 -13.99
N ARG A 91 4.50 -9.96 -15.18
CA ARG A 91 4.62 -8.94 -16.25
C ARG A 91 4.12 -7.57 -15.81
N SER A 92 3.02 -7.54 -15.04
CA SER A 92 2.46 -6.31 -14.51
C SER A 92 3.42 -5.54 -13.58
N LEU A 93 4.39 -6.21 -12.95
CA LEU A 93 5.46 -5.54 -12.17
C LEU A 93 6.34 -4.67 -13.06
N TYR A 94 6.62 -5.12 -14.28
CA TYR A 94 7.36 -4.35 -15.27
C TYR A 94 6.47 -3.25 -15.86
N ASP A 95 5.26 -3.57 -16.29
CA ASP A 95 4.41 -2.61 -17.01
C ASP A 95 3.96 -1.44 -16.14
N LYS A 96 3.57 -1.70 -14.89
CA LYS A 96 3.03 -0.68 -13.98
C LYS A 96 4.11 0.08 -13.24
N SER A 97 5.21 -0.57 -12.88
CA SER A 97 6.18 -0.01 -11.94
C SER A 97 7.63 -0.13 -12.40
N ALA A 98 7.86 -0.62 -13.62
CA ALA A 98 9.18 -0.79 -14.20
C ALA A 98 10.13 -1.52 -13.23
N TYR A 99 9.73 -2.65 -12.66
CA TYR A 99 10.63 -3.54 -11.91
C TYR A 99 11.23 -4.60 -12.83
N GLY A 100 12.52 -4.91 -12.66
CA GLY A 100 13.20 -5.96 -13.41
C GLY A 100 13.31 -5.73 -14.91
N GLN A 101 13.56 -6.82 -15.62
CA GLN A 101 13.57 -6.93 -17.06
C GLN A 101 12.75 -8.17 -17.47
N VAL A 102 11.87 -8.04 -18.45
CA VAL A 102 11.12 -9.16 -18.99
C VAL A 102 12.05 -10.00 -19.88
N LEU A 103 12.04 -11.31 -19.66
CA LEU A 103 12.73 -12.30 -20.49
C LEU A 103 11.79 -12.83 -21.57
N ASP A 104 12.35 -13.41 -22.63
CA ASP A 104 11.61 -13.96 -23.76
C ASP A 104 10.62 -15.07 -23.32
N ASP A 105 10.97 -15.82 -22.29
CA ASP A 105 10.15 -16.88 -21.67
C ASP A 105 8.95 -16.33 -20.86
N GLY A 106 8.73 -15.02 -20.86
CA GLY A 106 7.64 -14.36 -20.13
C GLY A 106 7.87 -14.16 -18.63
N ARG A 107 9.02 -14.58 -18.11
CA ARG A 107 9.44 -14.34 -16.71
C ARG A 107 10.05 -12.94 -16.56
N VAL A 108 9.93 -12.35 -15.38
CA VAL A 108 10.63 -11.12 -15.02
C VAL A 108 11.86 -11.43 -14.18
N GLN A 109 13.01 -10.97 -14.66
CA GLN A 109 14.29 -11.01 -13.96
C GLN A 109 14.45 -9.75 -13.10
N LEU A 110 14.56 -9.95 -11.80
CA LEU A 110 14.74 -8.91 -10.79
C LEU A 110 16.21 -8.87 -10.35
N ALA A 111 16.72 -7.66 -10.12
CA ALA A 111 17.98 -7.48 -9.39
C ALA A 111 17.78 -7.77 -7.89
N LEU A 112 18.86 -8.09 -7.16
CA LEU A 112 18.78 -8.37 -5.72
C LEU A 112 18.10 -7.24 -4.92
N PRO A 113 18.41 -5.93 -5.15
CA PRO A 113 17.75 -4.85 -4.42
C PRO A 113 16.26 -4.72 -4.77
N GLU A 114 15.89 -4.96 -6.03
CA GLU A 114 14.49 -4.97 -6.48
C GLU A 114 13.70 -6.10 -5.80
N ALA A 115 14.29 -7.29 -5.72
CA ALA A 115 13.68 -8.44 -5.08
C ALA A 115 13.46 -8.22 -3.58
N LEU A 116 14.46 -7.69 -2.86
CA LEU A 116 14.29 -7.38 -1.43
C LEU A 116 13.20 -6.33 -1.21
N TYR A 117 13.13 -5.31 -2.06
CA TYR A 117 12.08 -4.28 -1.97
C TYR A 117 10.68 -4.87 -2.20
N LEU A 118 10.52 -5.72 -3.21
CA LEU A 118 9.23 -6.37 -3.48
C LEU A 118 8.84 -7.37 -2.40
N LEU A 119 9.82 -8.05 -1.79
CA LEU A 119 9.63 -8.93 -0.64
C LEU A 119 9.15 -8.15 0.59
N GLU A 120 9.76 -7.00 0.88
CA GLU A 120 9.31 -6.10 1.96
C GLU A 120 7.89 -5.57 1.74
N LYS A 121 7.51 -5.32 0.48
CA LYS A 121 6.14 -4.89 0.12
C LYS A 121 5.14 -6.05 0.05
N GLY A 122 5.54 -7.28 0.34
CA GLY A 122 4.69 -8.46 0.29
C GLY A 122 4.19 -8.84 -1.12
N LYS A 123 4.82 -8.32 -2.18
CA LYS A 123 4.39 -8.56 -3.57
C LYS A 123 4.94 -9.86 -4.15
N ILE A 124 6.08 -10.30 -3.64
CA ILE A 124 6.73 -11.54 -4.08
C ILE A 124 7.01 -12.46 -2.89
N GLN A 125 7.05 -13.75 -3.17
CA GLN A 125 7.51 -14.77 -2.24
C GLN A 125 8.75 -15.45 -2.82
N LEU A 126 9.85 -15.46 -2.07
CA LEU A 126 11.09 -16.07 -2.51
C LEU A 126 11.15 -17.56 -2.17
N LEU A 127 11.53 -18.37 -3.16
CA LEU A 127 11.70 -19.81 -3.07
C LEU A 127 13.13 -20.19 -3.44
N GLU A 128 13.70 -21.11 -2.67
CA GLU A 128 14.93 -21.82 -2.97
C GLU A 128 14.57 -23.21 -3.52
N GLY A 129 14.85 -23.42 -4.81
CA GLY A 129 14.46 -24.65 -5.49
C GLY A 129 12.94 -24.83 -5.56
N LYS A 130 12.46 -26.06 -5.37
CA LYS A 130 11.06 -26.41 -5.61
C LYS A 130 10.09 -26.06 -4.48
N LYS A 131 10.53 -25.93 -3.21
CA LYS A 131 9.59 -25.75 -2.07
C LYS A 131 10.11 -25.00 -0.84
N LYS A 132 11.40 -24.67 -0.72
CA LYS A 132 11.90 -24.00 0.49
C LYS A 132 11.66 -22.50 0.39
N LYS A 133 10.79 -21.96 1.25
CA LYS A 133 10.61 -20.50 1.35
C LYS A 133 11.87 -19.89 1.96
N ILE A 134 12.35 -18.79 1.37
CA ILE A 134 13.48 -18.02 1.89
C ILE A 134 12.91 -16.87 2.71
N THR A 135 13.35 -16.75 3.96
CA THR A 135 13.02 -15.60 4.80
C THR A 135 13.80 -14.35 4.37
N LYS A 136 13.33 -13.17 4.76
CA LYS A 136 14.00 -11.89 4.45
C LYS A 136 15.45 -11.88 4.92
N GLU A 137 15.70 -12.36 6.15
CA GLU A 137 17.03 -12.41 6.76
C GLU A 137 17.97 -13.33 5.99
N GLU A 138 17.51 -14.54 5.63
CA GLU A 138 18.28 -15.47 4.79
C GLU A 138 18.60 -14.86 3.42
N PHE A 139 17.66 -14.12 2.82
CA PHE A 139 17.89 -13.46 1.54
C PHE A 139 18.96 -12.38 1.65
N ILE A 140 18.88 -11.52 2.68
CA ILE A 140 19.89 -10.47 2.92
C ILE A 140 21.27 -11.09 3.15
N ALA A 141 21.36 -12.16 3.94
CA ALA A 141 22.62 -12.86 4.19
C ALA A 141 23.22 -13.43 2.89
N LYS A 142 22.39 -14.00 2.00
CA LYS A 142 22.84 -14.48 0.69
C LYS A 142 23.24 -13.34 -0.24
N ALA A 143 22.46 -12.26 -0.28
CA ALA A 143 22.75 -11.10 -1.11
C ALA A 143 24.07 -10.41 -0.72
N ARG A 144 24.34 -10.27 0.60
CA ARG A 144 25.61 -9.72 1.11
C ARG A 144 26.84 -10.57 0.75
N LYS A 145 26.68 -11.90 0.60
CA LYS A 145 27.76 -12.79 0.14
C LYS A 145 28.09 -12.59 -1.34
N VAL A 146 27.10 -12.22 -2.15
CA VAL A 146 27.27 -11.98 -3.59
C VAL A 146 27.78 -10.57 -3.84
N GLU A 147 27.18 -9.58 -3.20
CA GLU A 147 27.52 -8.17 -3.32
C GLU A 147 27.84 -7.60 -1.93
N PRO A 148 29.12 -7.32 -1.60
CA PRO A 148 29.50 -6.77 -0.29
C PRO A 148 28.77 -5.45 0.04
N ASN A 149 28.62 -4.57 -0.95
CA ASN A 149 27.95 -3.26 -0.80
C ASN A 149 26.42 -3.35 -1.00
N PHE A 150 25.83 -4.55 -0.92
CA PHE A 150 24.41 -4.77 -1.15
C PHE A 150 23.52 -3.90 -0.26
N TRP A 151 23.85 -3.78 1.03
CA TRP A 151 23.02 -3.05 1.99
C TRP A 151 22.95 -1.55 1.66
N ILE A 152 24.11 -0.93 1.43
CA ILE A 152 24.22 0.49 1.04
C ILE A 152 23.43 0.74 -0.25
N ARG A 153 23.62 -0.12 -1.26
CA ARG A 153 22.87 -0.06 -2.53
C ARG A 153 21.37 -0.22 -2.32
N TYR A 154 20.96 -1.08 -1.38
CA TYR A 154 19.56 -1.31 -1.05
C TYR A 154 18.91 -0.12 -0.36
N CYS A 155 19.58 0.55 0.59
CA CYS A 155 19.05 1.74 1.27
C CYS A 155 18.73 2.84 0.25
N VAL A 156 19.68 3.15 -0.63
CA VAL A 156 19.48 4.11 -1.74
C VAL A 156 18.34 3.67 -2.66
N PHE A 157 18.29 2.38 -3.02
CA PHE A 157 17.23 1.86 -3.88
C PHE A 157 15.84 2.02 -3.24
N LYS A 158 15.72 1.67 -1.96
CA LYS A 158 14.47 1.73 -1.19
C LYS A 158 14.00 3.16 -1.03
N ASP A 159 14.88 4.07 -0.62
CA ASP A 159 14.54 5.48 -0.45
C ASP A 159 14.08 6.10 -1.79
N MET A 160 14.82 5.87 -2.87
CA MET A 160 14.49 6.44 -4.17
C MET A 160 13.16 5.88 -4.73
N ARG A 161 12.89 4.58 -4.51
CA ARG A 161 11.58 3.97 -4.84
C ARG A 161 10.44 4.50 -3.97
N ASN A 162 10.67 4.70 -2.67
CA ASN A 162 9.67 5.26 -1.76
C ASN A 162 9.31 6.70 -2.14
N ARG A 163 10.28 7.48 -2.65
CA ARG A 163 10.07 8.84 -3.18
C ARG A 163 9.37 8.89 -4.54
N GLY A 164 9.04 7.74 -5.13
CA GLY A 164 8.30 7.63 -6.40
C GLY A 164 9.16 7.71 -7.65
N TYR A 165 10.49 7.70 -7.53
CA TYR A 165 11.38 7.67 -8.69
C TYR A 165 11.56 6.25 -9.22
N ILE A 166 11.78 6.13 -10.54
CA ILE A 166 12.13 4.85 -11.15
C ILE A 166 13.66 4.74 -11.15
N ILE A 167 14.15 3.80 -10.35
CA ILE A 167 15.58 3.47 -10.26
C ILE A 167 15.86 2.12 -10.94
N LYS A 168 16.92 2.09 -11.74
CA LYS A 168 17.41 0.92 -12.48
C LYS A 168 18.91 0.77 -12.31
N THR A 169 19.42 -0.46 -12.49
CA THR A 169 20.87 -0.67 -12.55
C THR A 169 21.49 0.09 -13.72
N ALA A 170 22.66 0.66 -13.46
CA ALA A 170 23.48 1.38 -14.43
C ALA A 170 24.80 0.66 -14.74
N LEU A 171 24.87 -0.67 -14.51
CA LEU A 171 26.11 -1.44 -14.70
C LEU A 171 26.74 -1.25 -16.08
N LYS A 172 25.93 -1.09 -17.13
CA LYS A 172 26.38 -0.80 -18.51
C LYS A 172 27.19 0.50 -18.66
N PHE A 173 27.01 1.43 -17.72
CA PHE A 173 27.65 2.74 -17.73
C PHE A 173 28.83 2.83 -16.75
N GLY A 174 29.10 1.78 -15.97
CA GLY A 174 30.09 1.82 -14.89
C GLY A 174 29.58 2.56 -13.64
N ALA A 175 28.28 2.54 -13.40
CA ALA A 175 27.67 3.07 -12.19
C ALA A 175 26.66 2.11 -11.57
N ASP A 176 26.32 2.31 -10.30
CA ASP A 176 25.38 1.45 -9.60
C ASP A 176 23.96 1.61 -10.12
N PHE A 177 23.49 2.86 -10.14
CA PHE A 177 22.11 3.18 -10.44
C PHE A 177 21.97 4.36 -11.40
N ARG A 178 20.89 4.29 -12.18
CA ARG A 178 20.36 5.38 -12.98
C ARG A 178 18.93 5.64 -12.56
N VAL A 179 18.59 6.91 -12.42
CA VAL A 179 17.27 7.34 -11.93
C VAL A 179 16.58 8.17 -12.97
N TYR A 180 15.33 7.80 -13.24
CA TYR A 180 14.39 8.51 -14.10
C TYR A 180 13.52 9.40 -13.23
N ASP A 181 13.05 10.50 -13.81
CA ASP A 181 12.14 11.39 -13.11
C ASP A 181 10.79 10.71 -12.83
N ARG A 182 9.99 11.31 -11.95
CA ARG A 182 8.68 10.77 -11.59
C ARG A 182 7.79 10.69 -12.82
N GLY A 183 7.15 9.55 -13.02
CA GLY A 183 6.26 9.30 -14.17
C GLY A 183 6.96 8.93 -15.47
N VAL A 184 8.30 9.02 -15.55
CA VAL A 184 9.06 8.68 -16.75
C VAL A 184 9.50 7.22 -16.71
N LYS A 185 9.03 6.42 -17.68
CA LYS A 185 9.46 5.02 -17.78
C LYS A 185 10.74 4.88 -18.62
N PRO A 186 11.57 3.85 -18.34
CA PRO A 186 12.69 3.51 -19.20
C PRO A 186 12.21 3.25 -20.64
N GLY A 187 12.64 4.09 -21.59
CA GLY A 187 12.23 4.02 -23.00
C GLY A 187 11.47 5.25 -23.48
N GLU A 188 10.82 5.99 -22.57
CA GLU A 188 10.15 7.25 -22.88
C GLU A 188 11.15 8.42 -22.91
N ASP A 189 11.99 8.51 -21.87
CA ASP A 189 13.04 9.54 -21.78
C ASP A 189 14.31 8.98 -21.12
N HIS A 190 15.38 9.77 -21.14
CA HIS A 190 16.68 9.44 -20.58
C HIS A 190 16.70 9.61 -19.05
N ALA A 191 17.45 8.74 -18.36
CA ALA A 191 17.68 8.90 -16.92
C ALA A 191 18.33 10.26 -16.60
N ARG A 192 17.82 10.96 -15.59
CA ARG A 192 18.25 12.29 -15.14
C ARG A 192 19.55 12.24 -14.33
N TRP A 193 19.62 11.29 -13.41
CA TRP A 193 20.76 11.12 -12.50
C TRP A 193 21.44 9.76 -12.67
N ILE A 194 22.74 9.74 -12.41
CA ILE A 194 23.49 8.55 -12.04
C ILE A 194 23.81 8.65 -10.56
N ILE A 195 23.54 7.57 -9.82
CA ILE A 195 23.77 7.52 -8.38
C ILE A 195 24.88 6.53 -8.06
N PHE A 196 25.82 6.99 -7.25
CA PHE A 196 26.81 6.17 -6.57
C PHE A 196 26.47 6.13 -5.07
N PRO A 197 25.98 4.99 -4.55
CA PRO A 197 25.85 4.74 -3.13
C PRO A 197 27.22 4.66 -2.47
N VAL A 198 27.40 5.34 -1.34
CA VAL A 198 28.64 5.35 -0.54
C VAL A 198 28.24 5.28 0.92
N HIS A 199 29.00 4.56 1.74
CA HIS A 199 28.81 4.58 3.19
C HIS A 199 29.48 5.80 3.81
N GLU A 200 28.90 6.39 4.86
CA GLU A 200 29.45 7.59 5.50
C GLU A 200 30.87 7.40 6.07
N GLY A 201 31.22 6.18 6.47
CA GLY A 201 32.53 5.81 6.98
C GLY A 201 33.54 5.40 5.90
N GLU A 202 33.13 5.30 4.63
CA GLU A 202 34.03 4.97 3.53
C GLU A 202 34.86 6.18 3.12
N THR A 203 36.18 6.00 3.05
CA THR A 203 37.08 7.02 2.51
C THR A 203 37.04 7.00 0.98
N LEU A 204 36.75 8.14 0.36
CA LEU A 204 36.78 8.32 -1.08
C LEU A 204 38.04 9.07 -1.52
N THR A 205 38.83 8.48 -2.41
CA THR A 205 39.99 9.17 -3.00
C THR A 205 39.57 10.15 -4.10
N TRP A 206 40.40 11.17 -4.34
CA TRP A 206 40.17 12.11 -5.44
C TRP A 206 40.12 11.44 -6.82
N TYR A 207 40.87 10.35 -7.01
CA TYR A 207 40.86 9.58 -8.26
C TYR A 207 39.51 8.88 -8.47
N GLU A 208 38.96 8.25 -7.44
CA GLU A 208 37.64 7.61 -7.51
C GLU A 208 36.54 8.63 -7.73
N PHE A 209 36.61 9.78 -7.06
CA PHE A 209 35.69 10.89 -7.27
C PHE A 209 35.73 11.39 -8.73
N ALA A 210 36.93 11.64 -9.26
CA ALA A 210 37.12 12.07 -10.64
C ALA A 210 36.62 11.02 -11.64
N ALA A 211 36.82 9.72 -11.36
CA ALA A 211 36.32 8.62 -12.18
C ALA A 211 34.78 8.59 -12.21
N LYS A 212 34.12 8.71 -11.05
CA LYS A 212 32.66 8.80 -10.94
C LYS A 212 32.11 9.99 -11.74
N ASN A 213 32.79 11.14 -11.66
CA ASN A 213 32.42 12.34 -12.41
C ASN A 213 32.58 12.16 -13.93
N ARG A 214 33.67 11.52 -14.36
CA ARG A 214 33.90 11.17 -15.78
C ARG A 214 32.79 10.27 -16.33
N VAL A 215 32.34 9.28 -15.55
CA VAL A 215 31.22 8.39 -15.94
C VAL A 215 29.93 9.16 -16.14
N ALA A 216 29.56 10.04 -15.19
CA ALA A 216 28.37 10.87 -15.30
C ALA A 216 28.43 11.82 -16.50
N HIS A 217 29.58 12.47 -16.71
CA HIS A 217 29.79 13.37 -17.84
C HIS A 217 29.71 12.63 -19.20
N SER A 218 30.29 11.43 -19.29
CA SER A 218 30.29 10.62 -20.53
C SER A 218 28.88 10.17 -20.93
N THR A 219 27.99 9.98 -19.96
CA THR A 219 26.60 9.58 -20.20
C THR A 219 25.64 10.76 -20.31
N LYS A 220 26.15 12.00 -20.23
CA LYS A 220 25.37 13.25 -20.19
C LYS A 220 24.32 13.26 -19.08
N LYS A 221 24.64 12.68 -17.92
CA LYS A 221 23.76 12.60 -16.74
C LYS A 221 24.35 13.40 -15.58
N ARG A 222 23.48 13.82 -14.67
CA ARG A 222 23.92 14.49 -13.44
C ARG A 222 24.47 13.46 -12.46
N LEU A 223 25.66 13.71 -11.93
CA LEU A 223 26.25 12.91 -10.87
C LEU A 223 25.52 13.20 -9.57
N MET A 224 25.08 12.15 -8.88
CA MET A 224 24.54 12.22 -7.55
C MET A 224 25.23 11.18 -6.65
N MET A 225 25.67 11.59 -5.48
CA MET A 225 26.18 10.68 -4.45
C MET A 225 25.09 10.45 -3.42
N GLY A 226 24.78 9.18 -3.15
CA GLY A 226 23.87 8.80 -2.07
C GLY A 226 24.70 8.30 -0.89
N ILE A 227 24.87 9.14 0.13
CA ILE A 227 25.60 8.80 1.35
C ILE A 227 24.63 8.14 2.29
N VAL A 228 24.95 6.92 2.72
CA VAL A 228 24.13 6.11 3.63
C VAL A 228 24.84 6.07 4.98
N ASP A 229 24.11 6.42 6.04
CA ASP A 229 24.60 6.32 7.41
C ASP A 229 24.41 4.91 8.00
N ASP A 230 24.88 4.71 9.23
CA ASP A 230 24.74 3.44 9.95
C ASP A 230 23.27 3.10 10.30
N GLU A 231 22.37 4.09 10.35
CA GLU A 231 20.94 3.90 10.60
C GLU A 231 20.16 3.53 9.32
N GLY A 232 20.78 3.74 8.16
CA GLY A 232 20.22 3.46 6.84
C GLY A 232 19.49 4.64 6.19
N ASP A 233 19.61 5.83 6.76
CA ASP A 233 19.14 7.07 6.16
C ASP A 233 20.08 7.51 5.03
N VAL A 234 19.51 8.18 4.03
CA VAL A 234 20.21 8.49 2.78
C VAL A 234 20.20 9.99 2.52
N THR A 235 21.39 10.57 2.46
CA THR A 235 21.61 11.97 2.06
C THR A 235 22.16 12.04 0.64
N TYR A 236 21.56 12.89 -0.20
CA TYR A 236 21.94 13.01 -1.61
C TYR A 236 22.66 14.32 -1.90
N TYR A 237 23.83 14.22 -2.56
CA TYR A 237 24.59 15.37 -3.05
C TYR A 237 24.65 15.35 -4.58
N GLU A 238 24.12 16.38 -5.23
CA GLU A 238 24.29 16.56 -6.67
C GLU A 238 25.61 17.28 -6.95
N ILE A 239 26.44 16.70 -7.81
CA ILE A 239 27.75 17.26 -8.17
C ILE A 239 27.68 17.75 -9.61
N LYS A 240 28.08 19.00 -9.80
CA LYS A 240 28.18 19.62 -11.13
C LYS A 240 29.61 20.07 -11.37
N TRP A 241 30.12 19.73 -12.56
CA TRP A 241 31.36 20.33 -13.04
C TRP A 241 31.10 21.80 -13.38
N MET A 242 31.79 22.72 -12.73
CA MET A 242 31.79 24.13 -13.08
C MET A 242 33.08 24.47 -13.83
N ARG A 243 32.95 25.20 -14.94
CA ARG A 243 34.09 25.89 -15.55
C ARG A 243 34.13 27.29 -14.93
N PRO A 244 35.19 27.63 -14.19
CA PRO A 244 35.36 28.96 -13.63
C PRO A 244 35.56 30.02 -14.72
#